data_AF-A0A1F6Q652-F1
#
_entry.id   AF-A0A1F6Q652-F1
#
_cell.length_a   1.000
_cell.length_b   1.000
_cell.length_c   1.000
_cell.angle_alpha   90.00
_cell.angle_beta   90.00
_cell.angle_gamma   90.00
#
_symmetry.space_group_name_H-M   'P 1'
#
loop_
_entity.id
_entity.type
_entity.pdbx_description
1 polymer ?
#
loop_
_entity_poly.entity_id
_entity_poly.type
_entity_poly.pdbx_seq_one_letter_code
_entity_poly.pdbx_strand_id
1 'polypeptide(L)'
;MPEKNQKSNKSTRYYLIIGIIILGVTILWLFFAFKTKPLTYNDMFKKAEMYAKQGQVAFALEEYKRLLSLYPENYEVHLGLGELYEKVNEPDKAKIEYVMAIRQGGRHKPKAYLKLAKIYCNESRYRIAEDIISDIKDTKNKDARKAIGDMYFNWGEHLKNTDKPEAIRKYKKAREYYQETDTTSEKNTAIVITNLYAEISNDLINSKKIKEAVEILKLSLKYEDTALAHYKLARIYESNGKDDKALKEYSNALKLDPEITNKSSYIKLLVKKAKEFKDKGNDVNAEYYYSKAKKLNSALDVPLNPDKKILFTLIATKLNEDADNDILVPGIIFKVINISKDIIDDLKIKVVFLKDGKPISSEIVTIASKESPFKGDSESSEIGMYSNAPIKHVFDDHDLVVQVYVSQKSPKKWKLFRNIPITRERKPITIVD
;
A
#
# COMPACT_ATOMS: atom_id res chain seq x y z
N MET A 1 -91.74 47.28 55.65
CA MET A 1 -91.42 45.87 55.33
C MET A 1 -91.19 45.75 53.82
N PRO A 2 -90.37 44.81 53.32
CA PRO A 2 -89.15 45.09 52.55
C PRO A 2 -89.27 44.86 51.02
N GLU A 3 -88.89 45.84 50.18
CA GLU A 3 -88.74 45.59 48.72
C GLU A 3 -87.51 46.24 48.04
N LYS A 4 -86.79 47.17 48.69
CA LYS A 4 -85.65 47.86 48.04
C LYS A 4 -84.33 47.08 48.02
N ASN A 5 -84.20 45.97 48.74
CA ASN A 5 -82.95 45.19 48.81
C ASN A 5 -82.80 44.08 47.75
N GLN A 6 -83.81 43.81 46.92
CA GLN A 6 -83.73 42.71 45.94
C GLN A 6 -83.14 43.10 44.58
N LYS A 7 -83.29 44.36 44.12
CA LYS A 7 -82.76 44.83 42.82
C LYS A 7 -81.26 45.12 42.85
N SER A 8 -80.73 45.67 43.94
CA SER A 8 -79.30 45.90 44.13
C SER A 8 -78.51 44.59 44.05
N ASN A 9 -79.00 43.54 44.73
CA ASN A 9 -78.35 42.23 44.81
C ASN A 9 -78.24 41.51 43.45
N LYS A 10 -79.18 41.72 42.51
CA LYS A 10 -79.09 41.14 41.15
C LYS A 10 -78.01 41.80 40.29
N SER A 11 -77.87 43.13 40.37
CA SER A 11 -76.81 43.88 39.68
C SER A 11 -75.43 43.49 40.20
N THR A 12 -75.26 43.44 41.52
CA THR A 12 -74.00 43.04 42.15
C THR A 12 -73.62 41.61 41.79
N ARG A 13 -74.59 40.68 41.78
CA ARG A 13 -74.35 39.29 41.32
C ARG A 13 -73.95 39.22 39.85
N TYR A 14 -74.50 40.07 38.99
CA TYR A 14 -74.16 40.11 37.57
C TYR A 14 -72.71 40.55 37.33
N TYR A 15 -72.27 41.64 37.98
CA TYR A 15 -70.86 42.07 37.90
C TYR A 15 -69.91 41.07 38.54
N LEU A 16 -70.35 40.36 39.59
CA LEU A 16 -69.55 39.33 40.24
C LEU A 16 -69.37 38.10 39.35
N ILE A 17 -70.41 37.70 38.61
CA ILE A 17 -70.33 36.63 37.60
C ILE A 17 -69.39 37.03 36.45
N ILE A 18 -69.50 38.25 35.92
CA ILE A 18 -68.60 38.74 34.86
C ILE A 18 -67.15 38.80 35.37
N GLY A 19 -66.92 39.28 36.59
CA GLY A 19 -65.60 39.29 37.22
C GLY A 19 -64.99 37.90 37.33
N ILE A 20 -65.77 36.89 37.73
CA ILE A 20 -65.33 35.48 37.80
C ILE A 20 -64.99 34.93 36.41
N ILE A 21 -65.76 35.27 35.38
CA ILE A 21 -65.49 34.82 34.00
C ILE A 21 -64.18 35.46 33.48
N ILE A 22 -63.97 36.76 33.69
CA ILE A 22 -62.74 37.44 33.28
C ILE A 22 -61.53 36.88 34.05
N LEU A 23 -61.68 36.63 35.35
CA LEU A 23 -60.62 36.01 36.15
C LEU A 23 -60.32 34.59 35.66
N GLY A 24 -61.35 33.81 35.34
CA GLY A 24 -61.21 32.47 34.78
C GLY A 24 -60.49 32.47 33.44
N VAL A 25 -60.85 33.38 32.52
CA VAL A 25 -60.21 33.52 31.20
C VAL A 25 -58.76 33.99 31.33
N THR A 26 -58.47 34.93 32.23
CA THR A 26 -57.09 35.40 32.47
C THR A 26 -56.22 34.33 33.12
N ILE A 27 -56.76 33.56 34.07
CA ILE A 27 -56.06 32.40 34.65
C ILE A 27 -55.85 31.32 33.60
N LEU A 28 -56.82 31.05 32.72
CA LEU A 28 -56.68 30.09 31.63
C LEU A 28 -55.62 30.54 30.62
N TRP A 29 -55.61 31.83 30.27
CA TRP A 29 -54.61 32.42 29.38
C TRP A 29 -53.21 32.40 30.00
N LEU A 30 -53.08 32.77 31.29
CA LEU A 30 -51.83 32.65 32.04
C LEU A 30 -51.38 31.20 32.15
N PHE A 31 -52.29 30.25 32.40
CA PHE A 31 -51.97 28.82 32.43
C PHE A 31 -51.44 28.34 31.08
N PHE A 32 -52.06 28.72 29.96
CA PHE A 32 -51.53 28.39 28.62
C PHE A 32 -50.20 29.09 28.33
N ALA A 33 -50.07 30.37 28.66
CA ALA A 33 -48.84 31.15 28.46
C ALA A 33 -47.65 30.61 29.29
N PHE A 34 -47.89 30.19 30.54
CA PHE A 34 -46.86 29.57 31.40
C PHE A 34 -46.59 28.10 31.03
N LYS A 35 -47.55 27.39 30.42
CA LYS A 35 -47.36 26.00 29.96
C LYS A 35 -46.52 25.94 28.68
N THR A 36 -46.55 26.99 27.85
CA THR A 36 -45.61 27.15 26.74
C THR A 36 -44.30 27.76 27.25
N LYS A 37 -43.37 26.92 27.72
CA LYS A 37 -42.00 27.39 27.94
C LYS A 37 -41.50 28.06 26.65
N PRO A 38 -40.90 29.27 26.70
CA PRO A 38 -40.30 29.86 25.51
C PRO A 38 -39.31 28.84 24.96
N LEU A 39 -39.50 28.46 23.70
CA LEU A 39 -38.67 27.45 23.05
C LEU A 39 -37.21 27.89 23.20
N THR A 40 -36.36 27.05 23.80
CA THR A 40 -34.96 27.41 23.97
C THR A 40 -34.25 27.39 22.60
N TYR A 41 -33.09 28.03 22.49
CA TYR A 41 -32.25 27.92 21.28
C TYR A 41 -32.12 26.45 20.82
N ASN A 42 -31.81 25.55 21.76
CA ASN A 42 -31.64 24.13 21.49
C ASN A 42 -32.91 23.47 20.96
N ASP A 43 -34.09 23.85 21.48
CA ASP A 43 -35.36 23.29 21.04
C ASP A 43 -35.73 23.77 19.64
N MET A 44 -35.53 25.07 19.35
CA MET A 44 -35.74 25.64 18.01
C MET A 44 -34.79 25.01 17.00
N PHE A 45 -33.51 24.89 17.36
CA PHE A 45 -32.49 24.30 16.51
C PHE A 45 -32.78 22.84 16.18
N LYS A 46 -33.13 22.02 17.19
CA LYS A 46 -33.54 20.63 16.98
C LYS A 46 -34.79 20.51 16.11
N LYS A 47 -35.76 21.42 16.27
CA LYS A 47 -36.98 21.45 15.44
C LYS A 47 -36.65 21.74 13.98
N ALA A 48 -35.78 22.74 13.72
CA ALA A 48 -35.31 23.08 12.38
C ALA A 48 -34.56 21.90 11.72
N GLU A 49 -33.64 21.25 12.45
CA GLU A 49 -32.94 20.06 11.96
C GLU A 49 -33.88 18.90 11.66
N MET A 50 -34.88 18.67 12.50
CA MET A 50 -35.87 17.61 12.31
C MET A 50 -36.66 17.83 11.01
N TYR A 51 -37.20 19.03 10.80
CA TYR A 51 -37.87 19.38 9.55
C TYR A 51 -36.94 19.21 8.34
N ALA A 52 -35.68 19.65 8.45
CA ALA A 52 -34.68 19.50 7.39
C ALA A 52 -34.33 18.03 7.08
N LYS A 53 -34.38 17.14 8.07
CA LYS A 53 -34.18 15.68 7.90
C LYS A 53 -35.39 15.00 7.26
N GLN A 54 -36.60 15.47 7.58
CA GLN A 54 -37.86 14.96 7.03
C GLN A 54 -38.15 15.47 5.59
N GLY A 55 -37.27 16.30 5.02
CA GLY A 55 -37.49 16.91 3.70
C GLY A 55 -38.54 18.03 3.73
N GLN A 56 -38.99 18.45 4.91
CA GLN A 56 -39.93 19.54 5.11
C GLN A 56 -39.23 20.88 5.01
N VAL A 57 -38.75 21.20 3.81
CA VAL A 57 -37.87 22.36 3.54
C VAL A 57 -38.49 23.67 3.98
N ALA A 58 -39.76 23.94 3.66
CA ALA A 58 -40.41 25.21 3.96
C ALA A 58 -40.44 25.48 5.47
N PHE A 59 -40.85 24.47 6.26
CA PHE A 59 -40.87 24.54 7.71
C PHE A 59 -39.46 24.67 8.31
N ALA A 60 -38.49 23.94 7.76
CA ALA A 60 -37.09 24.07 8.19
C ALA A 60 -36.56 25.49 7.95
N LEU A 61 -36.84 26.07 6.78
CA LEU A 61 -36.38 27.40 6.42
C LEU A 61 -37.01 28.48 7.30
N GLU A 62 -38.29 28.34 7.63
CA GLU A 62 -38.99 29.25 8.55
C GLU A 62 -38.36 29.21 9.95
N GLU A 63 -38.14 28.02 10.51
CA GLU A 63 -37.53 27.87 11.83
C GLU A 63 -36.07 28.35 11.85
N TYR A 64 -35.29 28.06 10.81
CA TYR A 64 -33.92 28.59 10.71
C TYR A 64 -33.88 30.11 10.55
N LYS A 65 -34.82 30.73 9.79
CA LYS A 65 -34.92 32.19 9.71
C LYS A 65 -35.28 32.83 11.03
N ARG A 66 -36.16 32.18 11.81
CA ARG A 66 -36.48 32.60 13.18
C ARG A 66 -35.28 32.46 14.11
N LEU A 67 -34.51 31.38 14.01
CA LEU A 67 -33.25 31.23 14.74
C LEU A 67 -32.26 32.32 14.36
N LEU A 68 -32.15 32.65 13.08
CA LEU A 68 -31.24 33.69 12.60
C LEU A 68 -31.64 35.08 13.08
N SER A 69 -32.94 35.40 13.17
CA SER A 69 -33.39 36.69 13.70
C SER A 69 -33.11 36.87 15.19
N LEU A 70 -33.08 35.76 15.94
CA LEU A 70 -32.78 35.76 17.37
C LEU A 70 -31.27 35.64 17.67
N TYR A 71 -30.54 34.93 16.81
CA TYR A 71 -29.13 34.61 17.00
C TYR A 71 -28.33 34.85 15.70
N PRO A 72 -28.18 36.12 15.27
CA PRO A 72 -27.60 36.47 13.96
C PRO A 72 -26.11 36.15 13.83
N GLU A 73 -25.40 35.90 14.93
CA GLU A 73 -23.96 35.57 14.93
C GLU A 73 -23.71 34.08 15.26
N ASN A 74 -24.74 33.22 15.17
CA ASN A 74 -24.60 31.82 15.53
C ASN A 74 -24.06 30.97 14.38
N TYR A 75 -22.89 30.36 14.59
CA TYR A 75 -22.26 29.45 13.63
C TYR A 75 -23.16 28.29 13.18
N GLU A 76 -23.82 27.60 14.11
CA GLU A 76 -24.58 26.38 13.78
C GLU A 76 -25.85 26.72 12.98
N VAL A 77 -26.45 27.89 13.23
CA VAL A 77 -27.62 28.38 12.47
C VAL A 77 -27.24 28.65 11.01
N HIS A 78 -26.16 29.40 10.78
CA HIS A 78 -25.65 29.66 9.43
C HIS A 78 -25.22 28.36 8.73
N LEU A 79 -24.55 27.45 9.43
CA LEU A 79 -24.18 26.15 8.87
C LEU A 79 -25.42 25.33 8.47
N GLY A 80 -26.43 25.28 9.33
CA GLY A 80 -27.69 24.56 9.06
C GLY A 80 -28.47 25.13 7.88
N LEU A 81 -28.52 26.47 7.75
CA LEU A 81 -29.09 27.14 6.59
C LEU A 81 -28.34 26.83 5.30
N GLY A 82 -27.00 26.86 5.33
CA GLY A 82 -26.18 26.49 4.19
C GLY A 82 -26.45 25.05 3.73
N GLU A 83 -26.54 24.10 4.67
CA GLU A 83 -26.84 22.70 4.36
C GLU A 83 -28.27 22.52 3.81
N LEU A 84 -29.23 23.32 4.29
CA LEU A 84 -30.58 23.31 3.76
C LEU A 84 -30.64 23.87 2.34
N TYR A 85 -29.91 24.96 2.05
CA TYR A 85 -29.81 25.54 0.71
C TYR A 85 -29.13 24.59 -0.28
N GLU A 86 -28.09 23.86 0.13
CA GLU A 86 -27.52 22.79 -0.70
C GLU A 86 -28.55 21.70 -1.04
N LYS A 87 -29.37 21.28 -0.06
CA LYS A 87 -30.39 20.24 -0.28
C LYS A 87 -31.46 20.65 -1.31
N VAL A 88 -31.74 21.94 -1.43
CA VAL A 88 -32.69 22.46 -2.43
C VAL A 88 -32.02 22.95 -3.71
N ASN A 89 -30.75 22.58 -3.92
CA ASN A 89 -29.99 22.94 -5.09
C ASN A 89 -29.86 24.46 -5.31
N GLU A 90 -29.67 25.21 -4.22
CA GLU A 90 -29.45 26.66 -4.20
C GLU A 90 -28.01 26.98 -3.73
N PRO A 91 -26.99 26.61 -4.50
CA PRO A 91 -25.59 26.65 -4.06
C PRO A 91 -25.09 28.07 -3.77
N ASP A 92 -25.59 29.10 -4.46
CA ASP A 92 -25.16 30.47 -4.22
C ASP A 92 -25.62 31.00 -2.86
N LYS A 93 -26.85 30.68 -2.45
CA LYS A 93 -27.34 30.99 -1.10
C LYS A 93 -26.57 30.19 -0.06
N ALA A 94 -26.28 28.92 -0.33
CA ALA A 94 -25.47 28.08 0.56
C ALA A 94 -24.06 28.65 0.79
N LYS A 95 -23.39 29.14 -0.26
CA LYS A 95 -22.07 29.78 -0.15
C LYS A 95 -22.10 30.99 0.80
N ILE A 96 -23.12 31.84 0.69
CA ILE A 96 -23.28 33.03 1.55
C ILE A 96 -23.36 32.59 3.03
N GLU A 97 -24.24 31.62 3.32
CA GLU A 97 -24.43 31.14 4.69
C GLU A 97 -23.17 30.44 5.23
N TYR A 98 -22.44 29.68 4.41
CA TYR A 98 -21.17 29.10 4.84
C TYR A 98 -20.08 30.15 5.10
N VAL A 99 -20.02 31.22 4.32
CA VAL A 99 -19.11 32.36 4.60
C VAL A 99 -19.48 33.02 5.93
N MET A 100 -20.78 33.21 6.20
CA MET A 100 -21.22 33.74 7.49
C MET A 100 -20.86 32.79 8.64
N ALA A 101 -21.09 31.48 8.49
CA ALA A 101 -20.67 30.49 9.47
C ALA A 101 -19.16 30.57 9.73
N ILE A 102 -18.33 30.61 8.68
CA ILE A 102 -16.86 30.74 8.80
C ILE A 102 -16.46 31.97 9.61
N ARG A 103 -17.12 33.13 9.39
CA ARG A 103 -16.85 34.37 10.15
C ARG A 103 -17.12 34.21 11.64
N GLN A 104 -18.17 33.46 12.02
CA GLN A 104 -18.57 33.31 13.42
C GLN A 104 -17.90 32.15 14.16
N GLY A 105 -17.57 31.06 13.45
CA GLY A 105 -17.00 29.85 14.07
C GLY A 105 -15.49 29.87 14.29
N GLY A 106 -14.80 30.82 13.64
CA GLY A 106 -13.34 30.87 13.63
C GLY A 106 -12.68 29.68 12.92
N ARG A 107 -11.34 29.62 12.95
CA ARG A 107 -10.54 28.66 12.17
C ARG A 107 -10.49 27.22 12.73
N HIS A 108 -11.17 26.97 13.86
CA HIS A 108 -11.17 25.67 14.55
C HIS A 108 -12.40 24.81 14.23
N LYS A 109 -13.38 25.34 13.49
CA LYS A 109 -14.57 24.60 13.06
C LYS A 109 -14.51 24.33 11.55
N PRO A 110 -13.96 23.18 11.13
CA PRO A 110 -13.67 22.93 9.71
C PRO A 110 -14.92 22.72 8.85
N LYS A 111 -16.06 22.34 9.44
CA LYS A 111 -17.23 21.87 8.69
C LYS A 111 -17.75 22.89 7.66
N ALA A 112 -17.88 24.17 8.02
CA ALA A 112 -18.31 25.20 7.07
C ALA A 112 -17.30 25.44 5.93
N TYR A 113 -15.99 25.43 6.22
CA TYR A 113 -14.94 25.52 5.21
C TYR A 113 -15.00 24.37 4.21
N LEU A 114 -15.13 23.13 4.70
CA LEU A 114 -15.19 21.93 3.87
C LEU A 114 -16.42 21.92 2.97
N LYS A 115 -17.58 22.34 3.49
CA LYS A 115 -18.81 22.47 2.72
C LYS A 115 -18.69 23.52 1.61
N LEU A 116 -18.14 24.69 1.94
CA LEU A 116 -17.90 25.74 0.95
C LEU A 116 -16.90 25.30 -0.13
N ALA A 117 -15.79 24.70 0.27
CA ALA A 117 -14.78 24.17 -0.64
C ALA A 117 -15.34 23.07 -1.56
N LYS A 118 -16.22 22.20 -1.05
CA LYS A 118 -16.92 21.18 -1.85
C LYS A 118 -17.77 21.80 -2.95
N ILE A 119 -18.51 22.87 -2.67
CA ILE A 119 -19.29 23.57 -3.70
C ILE A 119 -18.35 24.08 -4.81
N TYR A 120 -17.24 24.73 -4.45
CA TYR A 120 -16.27 25.19 -5.44
C TYR A 120 -15.60 24.05 -6.22
N CYS A 121 -15.39 22.88 -5.61
CA CYS A 121 -14.89 21.70 -6.32
C CYS A 121 -15.89 21.16 -7.34
N ASN A 122 -17.18 21.16 -7.02
CA ASN A 122 -18.24 20.77 -7.98
C ASN A 122 -18.28 21.74 -9.17
N GLU A 123 -17.93 23.01 -8.95
CA GLU A 123 -17.77 24.02 -10.00
C GLU A 123 -16.42 23.93 -10.74
N SER A 124 -15.60 22.91 -10.45
CA SER A 124 -14.22 22.78 -10.96
C SER A 124 -13.28 23.95 -10.60
N ARG A 125 -13.65 24.78 -9.61
CA ARG A 125 -12.87 25.93 -9.11
C ARG A 125 -11.95 25.51 -7.97
N TYR A 126 -11.10 24.52 -8.24
CA TYR A 126 -10.25 23.87 -7.22
C TYR A 126 -9.27 24.80 -6.49
N ARG A 127 -8.75 25.84 -7.17
CA ARG A 127 -7.84 26.80 -6.53
C ARG A 127 -8.53 27.59 -5.40
N ILE A 128 -9.77 28.00 -5.62
CA ILE A 128 -10.56 28.70 -4.60
C ILE A 128 -10.89 27.75 -3.45
N ALA A 129 -11.22 26.50 -3.76
CA ALA A 129 -11.42 25.47 -2.75
C ALA A 129 -10.15 25.27 -1.89
N GLU A 130 -8.96 25.21 -2.51
CA GLU A 130 -7.66 25.13 -1.84
C GLU A 130 -7.41 26.33 -0.92
N ASP A 131 -7.67 27.56 -1.40
CA ASP A 131 -7.55 28.78 -0.60
C ASP A 131 -8.46 28.73 0.65
N ILE A 132 -9.71 28.29 0.49
CA ILE A 132 -10.66 28.18 1.60
C ILE A 132 -10.18 27.17 2.65
N ILE A 133 -9.75 25.97 2.24
CA ILE A 133 -9.33 24.95 3.20
C ILE A 133 -7.97 25.25 3.86
N SER A 134 -7.15 26.12 3.25
CA SER A 134 -5.85 26.53 3.80
C SER A 134 -5.98 27.26 5.14
N ASP A 135 -7.15 27.85 5.42
CA ASP A 135 -7.45 28.52 6.67
C ASP A 135 -7.82 27.57 7.83
N ILE A 136 -8.04 26.28 7.55
CA ILE A 136 -8.36 25.28 8.57
C ILE A 136 -7.09 24.98 9.39
N LYS A 137 -7.10 25.36 10.67
CA LYS A 137 -5.98 25.11 11.60
C LYS A 137 -6.12 23.83 12.43
N ASP A 138 -7.33 23.26 12.50
CA ASP A 138 -7.56 22.02 13.22
C ASP A 138 -7.13 20.80 12.40
N THR A 139 -5.82 20.54 12.42
CA THR A 139 -5.18 19.41 11.72
C THR A 139 -5.39 18.06 12.41
N LYS A 140 -6.11 18.00 13.54
CA LYS A 140 -6.37 16.74 14.26
C LYS A 140 -7.71 16.12 13.91
N ASN A 141 -8.62 16.88 13.32
CA ASN A 141 -9.93 16.38 12.91
C ASN A 141 -9.80 15.40 11.73
N LYS A 142 -10.01 14.11 12.00
CA LYS A 142 -9.88 13.04 11.00
C LYS A 142 -10.87 13.18 9.84
N ASP A 143 -12.11 13.58 10.12
CA ASP A 143 -13.13 13.77 9.08
C ASP A 143 -12.76 14.94 8.16
N ALA A 144 -12.21 16.01 8.73
CA ALA A 144 -11.73 17.15 7.96
C ALA A 144 -10.53 16.79 7.09
N ARG A 145 -9.54 16.08 7.64
CA ARG A 145 -8.40 15.58 6.87
C ARG A 145 -8.86 14.68 5.73
N LYS A 146 -9.76 13.73 5.98
CA LYS A 146 -10.31 12.86 4.94
C LYS A 146 -11.01 13.67 3.85
N ALA A 147 -11.87 14.63 4.21
CA ALA A 147 -12.56 15.48 3.24
C ALA A 147 -11.60 16.34 2.39
N ILE A 148 -10.51 16.84 2.99
CA ILE A 148 -9.45 17.54 2.25
C ILE A 148 -8.70 16.58 1.32
N GLY A 149 -8.43 15.35 1.77
CA GLY A 149 -7.87 14.28 0.95
C GLY A 149 -8.74 14.00 -0.28
N ASP A 150 -10.04 13.80 -0.09
CA ASP A 150 -11.02 13.57 -1.15
C ASP A 150 -11.07 14.73 -2.15
N MET A 151 -10.97 15.96 -1.65
CA MET A 151 -10.90 17.17 -2.48
C MET A 151 -9.68 17.14 -3.42
N TYR A 152 -8.49 16.91 -2.87
CA TYR A 152 -7.26 16.83 -3.67
C TYR A 152 -7.25 15.62 -4.61
N PHE A 153 -7.84 14.49 -4.20
CA PHE A 153 -7.99 13.32 -5.05
C PHE A 153 -8.86 13.65 -6.27
N ASN A 154 -10.02 14.26 -6.06
CA ASN A 154 -10.92 14.68 -7.14
C ASN A 154 -10.28 15.72 -8.06
N TRP A 155 -9.45 16.63 -7.52
CA TRP A 155 -8.67 17.55 -8.35
C TRP A 155 -7.64 16.80 -9.20
N GLY A 156 -6.96 15.80 -8.63
CA GLY A 156 -6.09 14.90 -9.37
C GLY A 156 -6.83 14.18 -10.51
N GLU A 157 -8.03 13.65 -10.22
CA GLU A 157 -8.88 12.97 -11.21
C GLU A 157 -9.26 13.86 -12.39
N HIS A 158 -9.55 15.14 -12.12
CA HIS A 158 -9.84 16.12 -13.16
C HIS A 158 -8.61 16.40 -14.06
N LEU A 159 -7.41 16.37 -13.48
CA LEU A 159 -6.16 16.70 -14.18
C LEU A 159 -5.49 15.50 -14.85
N LYS A 160 -5.82 14.26 -14.48
CA LYS A 160 -5.03 13.07 -14.87
C LYS A 160 -4.87 12.88 -16.38
N ASN A 161 -5.80 13.39 -17.18
CA ASN A 161 -5.75 13.28 -18.64
C ASN A 161 -5.18 14.53 -19.34
N THR A 162 -5.08 15.67 -18.64
CA THR A 162 -4.69 16.97 -19.21
C THR A 162 -3.30 17.41 -18.74
N ASP A 163 -2.98 17.20 -17.46
CA ASP A 163 -1.70 17.51 -16.83
C ASP A 163 -1.35 16.42 -15.81
N LYS A 164 -0.78 15.31 -16.30
CA LYS A 164 -0.37 14.17 -15.47
C LYS A 164 0.60 14.59 -14.34
N PRO A 165 1.65 15.42 -14.59
CA PRO A 165 2.53 15.88 -13.52
C PRO A 165 1.79 16.63 -12.40
N GLU A 166 0.89 17.55 -12.72
CA GLU A 166 0.13 18.27 -11.70
C GLU A 166 -0.88 17.37 -10.99
N ALA A 167 -1.53 16.46 -11.72
CA ALA A 167 -2.40 15.43 -11.13
C ALA A 167 -1.66 14.61 -10.07
N ILE A 168 -0.43 14.16 -10.37
CA ILE A 168 0.44 13.47 -9.42
C ILE A 168 0.70 14.32 -8.18
N ARG A 169 0.95 15.64 -8.32
CA ARG A 169 1.13 16.53 -7.17
C ARG A 169 -0.13 16.59 -6.30
N LYS A 170 -1.33 16.65 -6.91
CA LYS A 170 -2.59 16.65 -6.16
C LYS A 170 -2.85 15.31 -5.47
N TYR A 171 -2.60 14.17 -6.13
CA TYR A 171 -2.70 12.86 -5.46
C TYR A 171 -1.71 12.71 -4.31
N LYS A 172 -0.48 13.27 -4.42
CA LYS A 172 0.47 13.28 -3.30
C LYS A 172 -0.09 14.04 -2.10
N LYS A 173 -0.61 15.25 -2.31
CA LYS A 173 -1.31 15.99 -1.26
C LYS A 173 -2.47 15.16 -0.68
N ALA A 174 -3.31 14.56 -1.53
CA ALA A 174 -4.41 13.71 -1.07
C ALA A 174 -3.93 12.59 -0.15
N ARG A 175 -2.85 11.90 -0.53
CA ARG A 175 -2.24 10.83 0.26
C ARG A 175 -1.72 11.32 1.62
N GLU A 176 -1.08 12.49 1.69
CA GLU A 176 -0.63 13.10 2.96
C GLU A 176 -1.80 13.35 3.92
N TYR A 177 -2.96 13.73 3.41
CA TYR A 177 -4.17 13.90 4.22
C TYR A 177 -4.82 12.57 4.61
N TYR A 178 -4.77 11.55 3.75
CA TYR A 178 -5.27 10.22 4.08
C TYR A 178 -4.45 9.49 5.12
N GLN A 179 -3.14 9.76 5.19
CA GLN A 179 -2.23 9.16 6.16
C GLN A 179 -2.83 9.26 7.58
N GLU A 180 -2.92 8.13 8.28
CA GLU A 180 -3.51 7.98 9.64
C GLU A 180 -5.03 8.16 9.77
N THR A 181 -5.74 8.47 8.67
CA THR A 181 -7.20 8.69 8.67
C THR A 181 -7.98 7.61 7.93
N ASP A 182 -7.48 7.16 6.77
CA ASP A 182 -8.15 6.21 5.89
C ASP A 182 -7.10 5.42 5.09
N THR A 183 -6.73 4.26 5.62
CA THR A 183 -5.71 3.37 5.03
C THR A 183 -6.10 2.87 3.64
N THR A 184 -7.41 2.68 3.39
CA THR A 184 -7.91 2.24 2.09
C THR A 184 -7.72 3.33 1.05
N SER A 185 -8.15 4.56 1.37
CA SER A 185 -7.99 5.71 0.47
C SER A 185 -6.52 6.07 0.24
N GLU A 186 -5.68 5.94 1.27
CA GLU A 186 -4.22 6.11 1.13
C GLU A 186 -3.63 5.12 0.13
N LYS A 187 -3.93 3.82 0.30
CA LYS A 187 -3.42 2.76 -0.58
C LYS A 187 -3.93 2.92 -2.00
N ASN A 188 -5.22 3.20 -2.18
CA ASN A 188 -5.80 3.44 -3.50
C ASN A 188 -5.14 4.62 -4.20
N THR A 189 -4.86 5.71 -3.46
CA THR A 189 -4.16 6.88 -4.01
C THR A 189 -2.73 6.53 -4.41
N ALA A 190 -2.01 5.72 -3.62
CA ALA A 190 -0.68 5.24 -3.98
C ALA A 190 -0.69 4.43 -5.29
N ILE A 191 -1.68 3.55 -5.47
CA ILE A 191 -1.87 2.78 -6.71
C ILE A 191 -2.11 3.71 -7.90
N VAL A 192 -2.97 4.74 -7.75
CA VAL A 192 -3.26 5.72 -8.81
C VAL A 192 -1.99 6.48 -9.21
N ILE A 193 -1.20 6.95 -8.23
CA ILE A 193 0.10 7.60 -8.49
C ILE A 193 1.03 6.66 -9.27
N THR A 194 1.11 5.39 -8.84
CA THR A 194 1.97 4.39 -9.48
C THR A 194 1.58 4.13 -10.94
N ASN A 195 0.28 3.99 -11.21
CA ASN A 195 -0.25 3.80 -12.56
C ASN A 195 0.03 5.03 -13.45
N LEU A 196 -0.12 6.23 -12.91
CA LEU A 196 0.11 7.46 -13.67
C LEU A 196 1.59 7.65 -14.04
N TYR A 197 2.52 7.31 -13.15
CA TYR A 197 3.94 7.23 -13.52
C TYR A 197 4.21 6.16 -14.58
N ALA A 198 3.53 5.02 -14.50
CA ALA A 198 3.65 3.97 -15.51
C ALA A 198 3.12 4.42 -16.88
N GLU A 199 2.11 5.27 -16.95
CA GLU A 199 1.68 5.93 -18.19
C GLU A 199 2.70 6.92 -18.72
N ILE A 200 3.20 7.82 -17.87
CA ILE A 200 4.27 8.78 -18.24
C ILE A 200 5.50 8.03 -18.78
N SER A 201 5.82 6.87 -18.20
CA SER A 201 6.92 6.04 -18.69
C SER A 201 6.70 5.55 -20.12
N ASN A 202 5.46 5.29 -20.55
CA ASN A 202 5.16 4.92 -21.94
C ASN A 202 5.45 6.08 -22.88
N ASP A 203 5.04 7.29 -22.51
CA ASP A 203 5.27 8.51 -23.30
C ASP A 203 6.79 8.76 -23.46
N LEU A 204 7.56 8.53 -22.39
CA LEU A 204 9.03 8.60 -22.41
C LEU A 204 9.66 7.50 -23.27
N ILE A 205 9.18 6.26 -23.20
CA ILE A 205 9.64 5.15 -24.06
C ILE A 205 9.40 5.50 -25.54
N ASN A 206 8.20 5.97 -25.88
CA ASN A 206 7.84 6.37 -27.25
C ASN A 206 8.73 7.52 -27.74
N SER A 207 9.09 8.43 -26.84
CA SER A 207 10.05 9.53 -27.10
C SER A 207 11.51 9.08 -27.08
N LYS A 208 11.81 7.78 -26.99
CA LYS A 208 13.15 7.17 -26.89
C LYS A 208 13.97 7.62 -25.67
N LYS A 209 13.33 8.20 -24.66
CA LYS A 209 13.93 8.66 -23.39
C LYS A 209 13.98 7.53 -22.36
N ILE A 210 14.70 6.46 -22.70
CA ILE A 210 14.70 5.20 -21.95
C ILE A 210 15.21 5.36 -20.50
N LYS A 211 16.26 6.17 -20.30
CA LYS A 211 16.82 6.38 -18.94
C LYS A 211 15.79 7.03 -18.02
N GLU A 212 15.14 8.10 -18.49
CA GLU A 212 14.07 8.81 -17.76
C GLU A 212 12.90 7.87 -17.46
N ALA A 213 12.49 7.03 -18.42
CA ALA A 213 11.41 6.07 -18.22
C ALA A 213 11.71 5.07 -17.09
N VAL A 214 12.95 4.56 -17.01
CA VAL A 214 13.39 3.65 -15.93
C VAL A 214 13.38 4.37 -14.59
N GLU A 215 13.82 5.62 -14.52
CA GLU A 215 13.82 6.40 -13.28
C GLU A 215 12.40 6.67 -12.78
N ILE A 216 11.48 7.03 -13.68
CA ILE A 216 10.07 7.24 -13.36
C ILE A 216 9.40 5.96 -12.84
N LEU A 217 9.65 4.80 -13.46
CA LEU A 217 9.11 3.52 -12.98
C LEU A 217 9.73 3.08 -11.64
N LYS A 218 11.01 3.37 -11.41
CA LYS A 218 11.61 3.13 -10.07
C LYS A 218 11.02 4.05 -9.01
N LEU A 219 10.73 5.30 -9.38
CA LEU A 219 10.06 6.24 -8.50
C LEU A 219 8.64 5.77 -8.18
N SER A 220 7.91 5.22 -9.16
CA SER A 220 6.56 4.70 -8.96
C SER A 220 6.51 3.56 -7.93
N LEU A 221 7.49 2.65 -7.97
CA LEU A 221 7.62 1.55 -7.00
C LEU A 221 7.89 2.02 -5.55
N LYS A 222 8.26 3.30 -5.32
CA LYS A 222 8.33 3.86 -3.97
C LYS A 222 6.95 4.16 -3.38
N TYR A 223 5.92 4.27 -4.21
CA TYR A 223 4.55 4.56 -3.77
C TYR A 223 3.79 3.30 -3.46
N GLU A 224 3.73 2.38 -4.42
CA GLU A 224 3.13 1.05 -4.26
C GLU A 224 3.89 0.04 -5.14
N ASP A 225 4.14 -1.14 -4.59
CA ASP A 225 4.70 -2.26 -5.33
C ASP A 225 3.62 -2.87 -6.23
N THR A 226 3.75 -2.68 -7.55
CA THR A 226 2.74 -3.10 -8.52
C THR A 226 3.34 -3.98 -9.61
N ALA A 227 2.59 -5.02 -9.98
CA ALA A 227 2.98 -5.93 -11.04
C ALA A 227 3.19 -5.20 -12.38
N LEU A 228 2.37 -4.19 -12.67
CA LEU A 228 2.49 -3.38 -13.89
C LEU A 228 3.82 -2.63 -13.98
N ALA A 229 4.26 -1.98 -12.90
CA ALA A 229 5.52 -1.23 -12.90
C ALA A 229 6.72 -2.18 -13.07
N HIS A 230 6.73 -3.32 -12.37
CA HIS A 230 7.72 -4.37 -12.55
C HIS A 230 7.73 -4.93 -13.97
N TYR A 231 6.56 -5.23 -14.54
CA TYR A 231 6.44 -5.71 -15.92
C TYR A 231 7.01 -4.71 -16.94
N LYS A 232 6.71 -3.42 -16.78
CA LYS A 232 7.25 -2.36 -17.65
C LYS A 232 8.77 -2.23 -17.55
N LEU A 233 9.32 -2.24 -16.32
CA LEU A 233 10.78 -2.26 -16.13
C LEU A 233 11.42 -3.48 -16.78
N ALA A 234 10.78 -4.66 -16.65
CA ALA A 234 11.26 -5.89 -17.27
C ALA A 234 11.34 -5.76 -18.79
N ARG A 235 10.30 -5.21 -19.43
CA ARG A 235 10.27 -4.96 -20.88
C ARG A 235 11.33 -3.98 -21.33
N ILE A 236 11.55 -2.90 -20.58
CA ILE A 236 12.62 -1.95 -20.88
C ILE A 236 13.99 -2.64 -20.76
N TYR A 237 14.22 -3.42 -19.70
CA TYR A 237 15.50 -4.10 -19.55
C TYR A 237 15.72 -5.16 -20.64
N GLU A 238 14.68 -5.91 -21.03
CA GLU A 238 14.71 -6.87 -22.13
C GLU A 238 15.10 -6.19 -23.45
N SER A 239 14.45 -5.07 -23.80
CA SER A 239 14.73 -4.36 -25.06
C SER A 239 16.12 -3.71 -25.11
N ASN A 240 16.74 -3.48 -23.95
CA ASN A 240 18.10 -2.96 -23.83
C ASN A 240 19.15 -4.05 -23.58
N GLY A 241 18.81 -5.34 -23.74
CA GLY A 241 19.72 -6.47 -23.55
C GLY A 241 20.20 -6.68 -22.12
N LYS A 242 19.53 -6.08 -21.14
CA LYS A 242 19.84 -6.22 -19.70
C LYS A 242 19.08 -7.39 -19.11
N ASP A 243 19.32 -8.58 -19.65
CA ASP A 243 18.52 -9.78 -19.40
C ASP A 243 18.42 -10.17 -17.92
N ASP A 244 19.51 -10.04 -17.15
CA ASP A 244 19.49 -10.37 -15.72
C ASP A 244 18.56 -9.45 -14.91
N LYS A 245 18.53 -8.16 -15.27
CA LYS A 245 17.60 -7.19 -14.68
C LYS A 245 16.17 -7.51 -15.13
N ALA A 246 15.98 -7.80 -16.42
CA ALA A 246 14.68 -8.17 -16.96
C ALA A 246 14.09 -9.41 -16.26
N LEU A 247 14.88 -10.48 -16.10
CA LEU A 247 14.49 -11.70 -15.39
C LEU A 247 14.03 -11.42 -13.95
N LYS A 248 14.75 -10.55 -13.23
CA LYS A 248 14.38 -10.16 -11.86
C LYS A 248 13.04 -9.43 -11.84
N GLU A 249 12.87 -8.43 -12.68
CA GLU A 249 11.64 -7.63 -12.73
C GLU A 249 10.43 -8.47 -13.21
N TYR A 250 10.61 -9.36 -14.19
CA TYR A 250 9.57 -10.31 -14.60
C TYR A 250 9.16 -11.24 -13.47
N SER A 251 10.13 -11.73 -12.70
CA SER A 251 9.84 -12.56 -11.54
C SER A 251 9.04 -11.81 -10.48
N ASN A 252 9.31 -10.53 -10.25
CA ASN A 252 8.55 -9.71 -9.29
C ASN A 252 7.13 -9.46 -9.79
N ALA A 253 6.98 -9.08 -11.06
CA ALA A 253 5.67 -8.88 -11.68
C ALA A 253 4.79 -10.13 -11.57
N LEU A 254 5.34 -11.30 -11.90
CA LEU A 254 4.62 -12.57 -11.86
C LEU A 254 4.21 -12.99 -10.43
N LYS A 255 5.01 -12.65 -9.42
CA LYS A 255 4.68 -12.93 -8.00
C LYS A 255 3.50 -12.10 -7.52
N LEU A 256 3.39 -10.86 -7.98
CA LEU A 256 2.35 -9.92 -7.59
C LEU A 256 1.05 -10.20 -8.35
N ASP A 257 1.15 -10.34 -9.67
CA ASP A 257 0.01 -10.63 -10.53
C ASP A 257 0.44 -11.52 -11.71
N PRO A 258 0.10 -12.82 -11.68
CA PRO A 258 0.40 -13.75 -12.74
C PRO A 258 -0.32 -13.49 -14.07
N GLU A 259 -1.41 -12.72 -14.08
CA GLU A 259 -2.22 -12.47 -15.28
C GLU A 259 -1.66 -11.32 -16.11
N ILE A 260 -1.16 -10.27 -15.45
CA ILE A 260 -0.64 -9.08 -16.15
C ILE A 260 0.71 -9.33 -16.85
N THR A 261 1.45 -10.34 -16.38
CA THR A 261 2.81 -10.60 -16.85
C THR A 261 2.80 -11.46 -18.10
N ASN A 262 3.36 -10.96 -19.22
CA ASN A 262 3.60 -11.80 -20.41
C ASN A 262 4.63 -12.90 -20.08
N LYS A 263 4.10 -14.08 -19.73
CA LYS A 263 4.87 -15.27 -19.39
C LYS A 263 5.80 -15.70 -20.53
N SER A 264 5.42 -15.46 -21.80
CA SER A 264 6.22 -15.86 -22.97
C SER A 264 7.58 -15.14 -23.02
N SER A 265 7.61 -13.81 -22.81
CA SER A 265 8.87 -13.06 -22.74
C SER A 265 9.76 -13.55 -21.59
N TYR A 266 9.18 -13.79 -20.42
CA TYR A 266 9.93 -14.28 -19.28
C TYR A 266 10.49 -15.69 -19.54
N ILE A 267 9.68 -16.60 -20.07
CA ILE A 267 10.10 -17.95 -20.49
C ILE A 267 11.24 -17.88 -21.50
N LYS A 268 11.11 -17.04 -22.53
CA LYS A 268 12.14 -16.87 -23.57
C LYS A 268 13.48 -16.45 -22.97
N LEU A 269 13.48 -15.48 -22.05
CA LEU A 269 14.68 -15.05 -21.34
C LEU A 269 15.25 -16.15 -20.44
N LEU A 270 14.42 -16.91 -19.74
CA LEU A 270 14.87 -18.05 -18.94
C LEU A 270 15.56 -19.11 -19.81
N VAL A 271 14.97 -19.47 -20.95
CA VAL A 271 15.56 -20.40 -21.91
C VAL A 271 16.87 -19.86 -22.50
N LYS A 272 16.92 -18.58 -22.86
CA LYS A 272 18.15 -17.93 -23.32
C LYS A 272 19.25 -18.04 -22.27
N LYS A 273 18.94 -17.69 -21.01
CA LYS A 273 19.89 -17.78 -19.89
C LYS A 273 20.36 -19.21 -19.65
N ALA A 274 19.45 -20.18 -19.76
CA ALA A 274 19.80 -21.60 -19.65
C ALA A 274 20.82 -22.04 -20.70
N LYS A 275 20.62 -21.64 -21.97
CA LYS A 275 21.56 -21.90 -23.06
C LYS A 275 22.92 -21.26 -22.82
N GLU A 276 22.95 -19.98 -22.41
CA GLU A 276 24.21 -19.28 -22.08
C GLU A 276 25.03 -20.02 -21.00
N PHE A 277 24.38 -20.58 -19.97
CA PHE A 277 25.07 -21.37 -18.95
C PHE A 277 25.53 -22.72 -19.50
N LYS A 278 24.73 -23.37 -20.35
CA LYS A 278 25.08 -24.64 -20.99
C LYS A 278 26.32 -24.48 -21.87
N ASP A 279 26.37 -23.43 -22.68
CA ASP A 279 27.50 -23.15 -23.58
C ASP A 279 28.80 -22.89 -22.80
N LYS A 280 28.69 -22.42 -21.55
CA LYS A 280 29.81 -22.23 -20.60
C LYS A 280 30.17 -23.49 -19.81
N GLY A 281 29.55 -24.64 -20.09
CA GLY A 281 29.75 -25.89 -19.35
C GLY A 281 29.14 -25.89 -17.93
N ASN A 282 28.26 -24.94 -17.62
CA ASN A 282 27.58 -24.86 -16.33
C ASN A 282 26.19 -25.51 -16.39
N ASP A 283 26.19 -26.85 -16.48
CA ASP A 283 24.98 -27.65 -16.65
C ASP A 283 23.96 -27.47 -15.52
N VAL A 284 24.41 -27.19 -14.30
CA VAL A 284 23.51 -26.98 -13.15
C VAL A 284 22.68 -25.73 -13.32
N ASN A 285 23.32 -24.60 -13.64
CA ASN A 285 22.58 -23.36 -13.85
C ASN A 285 21.71 -23.47 -15.10
N ALA A 286 22.18 -24.15 -16.15
CA ALA A 286 21.35 -24.43 -17.31
C ALA A 286 20.07 -25.18 -16.92
N GLU A 287 20.20 -26.26 -16.16
CA GLU A 287 19.07 -27.07 -15.67
C GLU A 287 18.11 -26.28 -14.78
N TYR A 288 18.65 -25.40 -13.92
CA TYR A 288 17.84 -24.49 -13.09
C TYR A 288 16.94 -23.59 -13.93
N TYR A 289 17.50 -22.90 -14.93
CA TYR A 289 16.73 -21.97 -15.76
C TYR A 289 15.75 -22.70 -16.68
N TYR A 290 16.11 -23.87 -17.23
CA TYR A 290 15.17 -24.72 -17.96
C TYR A 290 14.00 -25.17 -17.07
N SER A 291 14.26 -25.53 -15.81
CA SER A 291 13.22 -25.98 -14.88
C SER A 291 12.24 -24.86 -14.60
N LYS A 292 12.73 -23.63 -14.36
CA LYS A 292 11.87 -22.44 -14.22
C LYS A 292 11.02 -22.20 -15.46
N ALA A 293 11.59 -22.31 -16.66
CA ALA A 293 10.86 -22.11 -17.91
C ALA A 293 9.73 -23.15 -18.08
N LYS A 294 9.99 -24.44 -17.82
CA LYS A 294 8.98 -25.50 -17.94
C LYS A 294 7.88 -25.42 -16.89
N LYS A 295 8.15 -24.87 -15.70
CA LYS A 295 7.09 -24.59 -14.70
C LYS A 295 6.06 -23.58 -15.20
N LEU A 296 6.51 -22.61 -16.00
CA LEU A 296 5.63 -21.58 -16.56
C LEU A 296 4.92 -22.05 -17.82
N ASN A 297 5.52 -22.99 -18.57
CA ASN A 297 4.91 -23.66 -19.70
C ASN A 297 5.33 -25.13 -19.74
N SER A 298 4.45 -26.01 -19.29
CA SER A 298 4.72 -27.46 -19.20
C SER A 298 4.92 -28.13 -20.56
N ALA A 299 4.37 -27.54 -21.63
CA ALA A 299 4.51 -28.02 -23.01
C ALA A 299 5.83 -27.58 -23.68
N LEU A 300 6.68 -26.83 -22.98
CA LEU A 300 7.96 -26.37 -23.50
C LEU A 300 8.92 -27.56 -23.67
N ASP A 301 9.35 -27.80 -24.91
CA ASP A 301 10.36 -28.81 -25.25
C ASP A 301 11.76 -28.27 -24.92
N VAL A 302 12.18 -28.47 -23.67
CA VAL A 302 13.51 -28.12 -23.17
C VAL A 302 14.17 -29.35 -22.55
N PRO A 303 15.48 -29.54 -22.77
CA PRO A 303 16.20 -30.70 -22.25
C PRO A 303 16.31 -30.59 -20.72
N LEU A 304 15.45 -31.31 -20.02
CA LEU A 304 15.40 -31.39 -18.57
C LEU A 304 15.65 -32.81 -18.10
N ASN A 305 16.51 -32.98 -17.11
CA ASN A 305 16.69 -34.27 -16.45
C ASN A 305 15.58 -34.43 -15.39
N PRO A 306 14.67 -35.42 -15.54
CA PRO A 306 13.48 -35.53 -14.71
C PRO A 306 13.75 -36.01 -13.27
N ASP A 307 14.96 -36.48 -12.96
CA ASP A 307 15.21 -37.29 -11.75
C ASP A 307 15.81 -36.54 -10.55
N LYS A 308 15.77 -35.20 -10.53
CA LYS A 308 16.35 -34.45 -9.40
C LYS A 308 15.43 -33.34 -8.91
N LYS A 309 14.77 -33.56 -7.77
CA LYS A 309 13.99 -32.52 -7.07
C LYS A 309 14.85 -31.37 -6.57
N ILE A 310 16.18 -31.50 -6.59
CA ILE A 310 17.14 -30.55 -6.05
C ILE A 310 18.32 -30.30 -6.98
N LEU A 311 18.79 -29.05 -7.02
CA LEU A 311 20.04 -28.65 -7.67
C LEU A 311 21.06 -28.19 -6.64
N PHE A 312 22.35 -28.41 -6.93
CA PHE A 312 23.48 -27.96 -6.11
C PHE A 312 24.35 -27.01 -6.93
N THR A 313 24.41 -25.76 -6.50
CA THR A 313 25.15 -24.68 -7.17
C THR A 313 26.42 -24.39 -6.38
N LEU A 314 27.58 -24.74 -6.94
CA LEU A 314 28.87 -24.30 -6.40
C LEU A 314 29.03 -22.79 -6.66
N ILE A 315 29.29 -22.02 -5.61
CA ILE A 315 29.57 -20.59 -5.69
C ILE A 315 31.08 -20.38 -5.80
N ALA A 316 31.85 -21.00 -4.90
CA ALA A 316 33.30 -20.87 -4.88
C ALA A 316 33.94 -22.07 -4.16
N THR A 317 35.19 -22.37 -4.52
CA THR A 317 36.12 -23.11 -3.67
C THR A 317 36.96 -22.10 -2.90
N LYS A 318 37.34 -22.43 -1.66
CA LYS A 318 38.18 -21.59 -0.81
C LYS A 318 39.35 -22.39 -0.27
N LEU A 319 40.47 -21.69 -0.11
CA LEU A 319 41.69 -22.17 0.52
C LEU A 319 42.04 -21.12 1.58
N ASN A 320 41.73 -21.43 2.84
CA ASN A 320 42.07 -20.55 3.96
C ASN A 320 43.49 -20.91 4.40
N GLU A 321 44.41 -19.97 4.26
CA GLU A 321 45.83 -20.15 4.54
C GLU A 321 46.22 -19.46 5.85
N ASP A 322 46.96 -20.18 6.69
CA ASP A 322 47.64 -19.68 7.89
C ASP A 322 49.14 -19.94 7.69
N ALA A 323 49.84 -18.94 7.18
CA ALA A 323 51.25 -19.03 6.83
C ALA A 323 52.14 -19.19 8.07
N ASP A 324 51.75 -18.60 9.21
CA ASP A 324 52.53 -18.65 10.45
C ASP A 324 52.56 -20.06 11.04
N ASN A 325 51.46 -20.80 10.88
CA ASN A 325 51.32 -22.16 11.39
C ASN A 325 51.53 -23.26 10.31
N ASP A 326 51.87 -22.86 9.08
CA ASP A 326 51.99 -23.75 7.92
C ASP A 326 50.75 -24.63 7.71
N ILE A 327 49.56 -24.03 7.80
CA ILE A 327 48.26 -24.71 7.72
C ILE A 327 47.40 -24.18 6.58
N LEU A 328 46.79 -25.11 5.85
CA LEU A 328 45.83 -24.87 4.78
C LEU A 328 44.50 -25.56 5.09
N VAL A 329 43.39 -24.82 5.03
CA VAL A 329 42.03 -25.36 5.22
C VAL A 329 41.21 -25.19 3.94
N PRO A 330 40.96 -26.28 3.20
CA PRO A 330 40.10 -26.24 2.02
C PRO A 330 38.63 -26.07 2.42
N GLY A 331 37.87 -25.38 1.58
CA GLY A 331 36.44 -25.17 1.77
C GLY A 331 35.69 -25.00 0.46
N ILE A 332 34.37 -25.11 0.54
CA ILE A 332 33.45 -24.83 -0.55
C ILE A 332 32.30 -23.96 -0.06
N ILE A 333 31.81 -23.10 -0.94
CA ILE A 333 30.60 -22.33 -0.74
C ILE A 333 29.61 -22.75 -1.81
N PHE A 334 28.39 -23.08 -1.42
CA PHE A 334 27.36 -23.53 -2.35
C PHE A 334 25.96 -23.12 -1.90
N LYS A 335 25.00 -23.31 -2.80
CA LYS A 335 23.57 -23.24 -2.53
C LYS A 335 22.86 -24.49 -3.04
N VAL A 336 21.69 -24.74 -2.47
CA VAL A 336 20.80 -25.81 -2.88
C VAL A 336 19.47 -25.21 -3.31
N ILE A 337 18.88 -25.75 -4.36
CA ILE A 337 17.61 -25.25 -4.89
C ILE A 337 16.63 -26.41 -4.96
N ASN A 338 15.46 -26.29 -4.33
CA ASN A 338 14.35 -27.22 -4.55
C ASN A 338 13.65 -26.80 -5.84
N ILE A 339 13.84 -27.60 -6.90
CA ILE A 339 13.22 -27.35 -8.18
C ILE A 339 11.88 -28.08 -8.35
N SER A 340 11.39 -28.78 -7.33
CA SER A 340 10.05 -29.35 -7.31
C SER A 340 9.05 -28.43 -6.60
N LYS A 341 7.75 -28.69 -6.76
CA LYS A 341 6.69 -28.10 -5.93
C LYS A 341 6.54 -28.79 -4.58
N ASP A 342 7.10 -29.99 -4.46
CA ASP A 342 6.98 -30.80 -3.27
C ASP A 342 7.81 -30.20 -2.14
N ILE A 343 7.27 -30.31 -0.93
CA ILE A 343 8.03 -30.05 0.28
C ILE A 343 9.01 -31.22 0.49
N ILE A 344 10.27 -30.90 0.79
CA ILE A 344 11.28 -31.90 1.13
C ILE A 344 11.53 -31.80 2.64
N ASP A 345 11.16 -32.85 3.38
CA ASP A 345 11.24 -32.88 4.85
C ASP A 345 12.50 -33.60 5.37
N ASP A 346 13.33 -34.15 4.48
CA ASP A 346 14.63 -34.71 4.82
C ASP A 346 15.59 -34.50 3.66
N LEU A 347 16.59 -33.65 3.86
CA LEU A 347 17.64 -33.40 2.89
C LEU A 347 18.95 -33.09 3.60
N LYS A 348 19.97 -33.88 3.30
CA LYS A 348 21.31 -33.72 3.88
C LYS A 348 22.36 -33.78 2.80
N ILE A 349 23.39 -32.96 2.97
CA ILE A 349 24.55 -32.92 2.09
C ILE A 349 25.76 -33.31 2.92
N LYS A 350 26.53 -34.27 2.42
CA LYS A 350 27.83 -34.65 2.97
C LYS A 350 28.91 -34.20 2.00
N VAL A 351 29.91 -33.51 2.51
CA VAL A 351 31.08 -33.05 1.77
C VAL A 351 32.27 -33.83 2.30
N VAL A 352 32.96 -34.56 1.43
CA VAL A 352 34.20 -35.27 1.77
C VAL A 352 35.34 -34.54 1.09
N PHE A 353 36.33 -34.10 1.87
CA PHE A 353 37.55 -33.49 1.36
C PHE A 353 38.59 -34.58 1.16
N LEU A 354 39.23 -34.59 0.00
CA LEU A 354 40.27 -35.53 -0.35
C LEU A 354 41.56 -34.77 -0.64
N LYS A 355 42.67 -35.34 -0.18
CA LYS A 355 44.04 -34.98 -0.56
C LYS A 355 44.69 -36.22 -1.18
N ASP A 356 45.24 -36.08 -2.38
CA ASP A 356 45.93 -37.16 -3.11
C ASP A 356 45.05 -38.42 -3.22
N GLY A 357 43.76 -38.21 -3.51
CA GLY A 357 42.74 -39.26 -3.60
C GLY A 357 42.32 -39.91 -2.27
N LYS A 358 42.85 -39.46 -1.12
CA LYS A 358 42.52 -40.00 0.21
C LYS A 358 41.65 -39.02 1.01
N PRO A 359 40.55 -39.47 1.63
CA PRO A 359 39.73 -38.62 2.48
C PRO A 359 40.52 -38.08 3.68
N ILE A 360 40.48 -36.76 3.89
CA ILE A 360 41.08 -36.08 5.05
C ILE A 360 40.03 -35.66 6.07
N SER A 361 38.83 -35.26 5.60
CA SER A 361 37.69 -34.98 6.48
C SER A 361 36.37 -35.18 5.78
N SER A 362 35.29 -35.25 6.57
CA SER A 362 33.93 -35.27 6.06
C SER A 362 32.98 -34.49 6.93
N GLU A 363 32.25 -33.56 6.31
CA GLU A 363 31.30 -32.69 6.99
C GLU A 363 29.88 -32.95 6.48
N ILE A 364 28.87 -32.80 7.34
CA ILE A 364 27.46 -33.00 6.97
C ILE A 364 26.65 -31.78 7.37
N VAL A 365 25.86 -31.25 6.44
CA VAL A 365 24.86 -30.21 6.70
C VAL A 365 23.45 -30.75 6.46
N THR A 366 22.52 -30.37 7.34
CA THR A 366 21.08 -30.65 7.14
C THR A 366 20.46 -29.44 6.48
N ILE A 367 19.93 -29.64 5.27
CA ILE A 367 19.24 -28.60 4.48
C ILE A 367 17.75 -28.58 4.83
N ALA A 368 17.17 -29.76 5.10
CA ALA A 368 15.77 -29.90 5.43
C ALA A 368 15.56 -30.96 6.51
N SER A 369 14.62 -30.68 7.42
CA SER A 369 14.07 -31.63 8.39
C SER A 369 12.55 -31.45 8.48
N LYS A 370 11.85 -32.31 9.24
CA LYS A 370 10.40 -32.17 9.47
C LYS A 370 10.04 -30.84 10.15
N GLU A 371 10.93 -30.35 11.01
CA GLU A 371 10.77 -29.10 11.76
C GLU A 371 11.13 -27.87 10.92
N SER A 372 11.99 -28.04 9.91
CA SER A 372 12.40 -26.98 8.99
C SER A 372 12.41 -27.52 7.55
N PRO A 373 11.23 -27.66 6.93
CA PRO A 373 11.12 -28.30 5.64
C PRO A 373 11.59 -27.38 4.51
N PHE A 374 12.19 -27.97 3.46
CA PHE A 374 12.67 -27.22 2.32
C PHE A 374 11.56 -27.07 1.28
N LYS A 375 10.97 -25.87 1.27
CA LYS A 375 9.79 -25.54 0.46
C LYS A 375 10.05 -25.75 -1.04
N GLY A 376 9.00 -26.12 -1.76
CA GLY A 376 9.03 -26.14 -3.22
C GLY A 376 9.38 -24.77 -3.79
N ASP A 377 10.02 -24.77 -4.97
CA ASP A 377 10.40 -23.54 -5.69
C ASP A 377 11.25 -22.54 -4.86
N SER A 378 12.04 -23.04 -3.90
CA SER A 378 12.86 -22.22 -3.01
C SER A 378 14.37 -22.53 -3.12
N GLU A 379 15.19 -21.58 -2.67
CA GLU A 379 16.65 -21.67 -2.64
C GLU A 379 17.15 -21.53 -1.19
N SER A 380 18.22 -22.24 -0.83
CA SER A 380 18.88 -22.09 0.47
C SER A 380 19.68 -20.79 0.57
N SER A 381 19.97 -20.34 1.79
CA SER A 381 21.07 -19.40 2.00
C SER A 381 22.40 -20.00 1.52
N GLU A 382 23.43 -19.16 1.38
CA GLU A 382 24.78 -19.64 1.11
C GLU A 382 25.28 -20.51 2.27
N ILE A 383 25.88 -21.65 1.93
CA ILE A 383 26.41 -22.62 2.89
C ILE A 383 27.89 -22.76 2.62
N GLY A 384 28.70 -22.34 3.59
CA GLY A 384 30.14 -22.58 3.61
C GLY A 384 30.45 -23.85 4.40
N MET A 385 31.18 -24.79 3.80
CA MET A 385 31.69 -25.98 4.48
C MET A 385 33.20 -26.03 4.30
N TYR A 386 33.92 -26.25 5.39
CA TYR A 386 35.38 -26.26 5.44
C TYR A 386 35.85 -27.57 6.04
N SER A 387 37.01 -28.05 5.62
CA SER A 387 37.62 -29.23 6.23
C SER A 387 37.95 -28.95 7.69
N ASN A 388 37.62 -29.88 8.59
CA ASN A 388 38.10 -29.84 9.97
C ASN A 388 39.51 -30.43 10.14
N ALA A 389 40.10 -30.96 9.07
CA ALA A 389 41.44 -31.52 9.03
C ALA A 389 42.38 -30.57 8.26
N PRO A 390 43.17 -29.74 8.96
CA PRO A 390 44.12 -28.86 8.32
C PRO A 390 45.21 -29.65 7.58
N ILE A 391 45.69 -29.10 6.47
CA ILE A 391 46.76 -29.67 5.65
C ILE A 391 48.04 -28.88 5.92
N LYS A 392 49.17 -29.58 6.12
CA LYS A 392 50.49 -28.96 6.28
C LYS A 392 51.13 -28.64 4.93
N HIS A 393 52.13 -27.76 4.94
CA HIS A 393 52.91 -27.34 3.78
C HIS A 393 52.08 -26.47 2.82
N VAL A 394 51.77 -25.26 3.27
CA VAL A 394 50.90 -24.30 2.56
C VAL A 394 51.39 -23.96 1.15
N PHE A 395 52.70 -24.06 0.90
CA PHE A 395 53.29 -23.72 -0.41
C PHE A 395 53.38 -24.91 -1.38
N ASP A 396 53.13 -26.14 -0.92
CA ASP A 396 53.13 -27.32 -1.78
C ASP A 396 51.87 -27.35 -2.67
N ASP A 397 52.01 -27.92 -3.87
CA ASP A 397 50.86 -28.23 -4.71
C ASP A 397 50.19 -29.51 -4.17
N HIS A 398 48.98 -29.35 -3.62
CA HIS A 398 48.15 -30.47 -3.14
C HIS A 398 47.07 -30.79 -4.17
N ASP A 399 46.88 -32.07 -4.52
CA ASP A 399 45.71 -32.49 -5.31
C ASP A 399 44.48 -32.57 -4.41
N LEU A 400 43.71 -31.48 -4.40
CA LEU A 400 42.54 -31.31 -3.54
C LEU A 400 41.25 -31.49 -4.32
N VAL A 401 40.46 -32.47 -3.90
CA VAL A 401 39.16 -32.78 -4.50
C VAL A 401 38.11 -32.85 -3.42
N VAL A 402 36.92 -32.32 -3.73
CA VAL A 402 35.75 -32.43 -2.89
C VAL A 402 34.72 -33.33 -3.53
N GLN A 403 34.29 -34.34 -2.79
CA GLN A 403 33.17 -35.19 -3.15
C GLN A 403 31.92 -34.75 -2.39
N VAL A 404 30.90 -34.34 -3.14
CA VAL A 404 29.60 -33.96 -2.59
C VAL A 404 28.65 -35.14 -2.71
N TYR A 405 28.02 -35.52 -1.60
CA TYR A 405 27.01 -36.57 -1.51
C TYR A 405 25.69 -35.99 -1.02
N VAL A 406 24.59 -36.56 -1.50
CA VAL A 406 23.23 -36.13 -1.14
C VAL A 406 22.45 -37.32 -0.57
N SER A 407 21.62 -37.05 0.46
CA SER A 407 20.67 -38.01 1.02
C SER A 407 19.30 -37.35 1.24
N GLN A 408 18.22 -38.04 0.84
CA GLN A 408 16.82 -37.62 0.98
C GLN A 408 15.94 -38.69 1.65
N LYS A 409 16.54 -39.66 2.34
CA LYS A 409 15.84 -40.78 3.00
C LYS A 409 16.42 -41.04 4.38
N SER A 410 15.58 -41.60 5.25
CA SER A 410 15.98 -42.19 6.54
C SER A 410 15.78 -43.71 6.52
N PRO A 411 16.80 -44.55 6.83
CA PRO A 411 18.18 -44.17 7.11
C PRO A 411 18.89 -43.57 5.89
N LYS A 412 19.92 -42.75 6.13
CA LYS A 412 20.60 -41.95 5.10
C LYS A 412 21.27 -42.86 4.06
N LYS A 413 20.81 -42.83 2.81
CA LYS A 413 21.49 -43.45 1.67
C LYS A 413 22.20 -42.36 0.86
N TRP A 414 23.51 -42.24 1.08
CA TRP A 414 24.35 -41.27 0.37
C TRP A 414 24.55 -41.66 -1.08
N LYS A 415 24.23 -40.75 -2.00
CA LYS A 415 24.59 -40.87 -3.41
C LYS A 415 25.65 -39.83 -3.75
N LEU A 416 26.75 -40.25 -4.38
CA LEU A 416 27.75 -39.32 -4.90
C LEU A 416 27.06 -38.44 -5.95
N PHE A 417 27.16 -37.14 -5.75
CA PHE A 417 26.48 -36.15 -6.57
C PHE A 417 27.45 -35.43 -7.51
N ARG A 418 28.64 -35.05 -7.02
CA ARG A 418 29.64 -34.31 -7.80
C ARG A 418 31.05 -34.45 -7.19
N ASN A 419 32.05 -34.43 -8.06
CA ASN A 419 33.46 -34.22 -7.71
C ASN A 419 33.87 -32.81 -8.11
N ILE A 420 34.57 -32.08 -7.24
CA ILE A 420 34.93 -30.67 -7.44
C ILE A 420 36.42 -30.50 -7.14
N PRO A 421 37.27 -30.15 -8.12
CA PRO A 421 38.65 -29.80 -7.82
C PRO A 421 38.70 -28.48 -7.05
N ILE A 422 39.55 -28.40 -6.04
CA ILE A 422 39.87 -27.15 -5.34
C ILE A 422 41.16 -26.63 -5.95
N THR A 423 41.07 -25.53 -6.68
CA THR A 423 42.25 -24.87 -7.24
C THR A 423 42.60 -23.64 -6.42
N ARG A 424 43.91 -23.40 -6.29
CA ARG A 424 44.44 -22.12 -5.83
C ARG A 424 44.27 -21.14 -6.99
N GLU A 425 43.38 -20.15 -6.87
CA GLU A 425 43.29 -19.08 -7.87
C GLU A 425 44.61 -18.29 -7.86
N ARG A 426 45.60 -18.71 -8.66
CA ARG A 426 46.78 -17.91 -8.96
C ARG A 426 46.36 -16.80 -9.92
N LYS A 427 45.78 -15.71 -9.42
CA LYS A 427 45.75 -14.48 -10.21
C LYS A 427 47.19 -14.06 -10.46
N PRO A 428 47.62 -13.81 -11.71
CA PRO A 428 48.93 -13.26 -11.96
C PRO A 428 48.99 -11.88 -11.29
N ILE A 429 49.93 -11.71 -10.36
CA ILE A 429 50.33 -10.40 -9.87
C ILE A 429 51.00 -9.73 -11.06
N THR A 430 50.33 -8.77 -11.68
CA THR A 430 51.00 -7.80 -12.53
C THR A 430 51.85 -6.96 -11.59
N ILE A 431 53.12 -7.33 -11.47
CA ILE A 431 54.13 -6.41 -10.95
C ILE A 431 54.27 -5.37 -12.07
N VAL A 432 53.69 -4.21 -11.85
CA VAL A 432 54.02 -3.01 -12.61
C VAL A 432 55.32 -2.52 -12.00
N ASP A 433 56.40 -2.61 -12.77
CA ASP A 433 57.69 -1.98 -12.47
C ASP A 433 57.57 -0.46 -12.33
#